data_AF-A0A940H288-F1
#
_entry.id   AF-A0A940H288-F1
#
_cell.length_a   1.000
_cell.length_b   1.000
_cell.length_c   1.000
_cell.angle_alpha   90.00
_cell.angle_beta   90.00
_cell.angle_gamma   90.00
#
_symmetry.space_group_name_H-M   'P 1'
#
loop_
_entity.id
_entity.type
_entity.pdbx_description
1 polymer ?
#
loop_
_entity_poly.entity_id
_entity_poly.type
_entity_poly.pdbx_seq_one_letter_code
_entity_poly.pdbx_strand_id
1 'polypeptide(L)'
;MSTTTMPPYDPLTWKQADADVHVATRDGEFAGFVEFDGTAHLVRDHQGADLGSFATLDEAFQALADAQEPAPRPSLFPLALPRVLRRRPRRARA
;
A
#
# COMPACT_ATOMS: atom_id res chain seq x y z
N MET A 1 -10.16 -16.78 -32.86
CA MET A 1 -9.38 -15.53 -32.71
C MET A 1 -9.27 -15.29 -31.22
N SER A 2 -8.13 -15.60 -30.59
CA SER A 2 -7.95 -15.45 -29.14
C SER A 2 -7.40 -14.06 -28.86
N THR A 3 -8.21 -13.19 -28.28
CA THR A 3 -7.79 -11.87 -27.79
C THR A 3 -7.03 -12.07 -26.47
N THR A 4 -5.71 -12.08 -26.52
CA THR A 4 -4.87 -12.00 -25.33
C THR A 4 -4.96 -10.57 -24.80
N THR A 5 -5.86 -10.35 -23.85
CA THR A 5 -5.87 -9.13 -23.02
C THR A 5 -4.60 -9.15 -22.18
N MET A 6 -3.59 -8.38 -22.59
CA MET A 6 -2.44 -8.11 -21.73
C MET A 6 -2.95 -7.26 -20.55
N PRO A 7 -2.86 -7.75 -19.30
CA PRO A 7 -3.26 -6.96 -18.16
C PRO A 7 -2.41 -5.67 -18.13
N PRO A 8 -3.00 -4.51 -17.81
CA PRO A 8 -2.28 -3.23 -17.75
C PRO A 8 -1.28 -3.14 -16.59
N TYR A 9 -1.07 -4.22 -15.83
CA TYR A 9 -0.20 -4.29 -14.67
C TYR A 9 0.86 -5.35 -14.88
N ASP A 10 2.13 -4.97 -14.67
CA ASP A 10 3.20 -5.95 -14.49
C ASP A 10 2.96 -6.70 -13.18
N PRO A 11 2.61 -8.01 -13.24
CA PRO A 11 2.28 -8.77 -12.06
C PRO A 11 3.54 -9.05 -11.25
N LEU A 12 3.38 -9.11 -9.93
CA LEU A 12 4.44 -9.58 -9.04
C LEU A 12 4.76 -11.05 -9.35
N THR A 13 6.03 -11.31 -9.61
CA THR A 13 6.58 -12.67 -9.73
C THR A 13 7.00 -13.14 -8.34
N TRP A 14 6.40 -14.24 -7.90
CA TRP A 14 6.65 -14.82 -6.58
C TRP A 14 7.62 -15.99 -6.66
N LYS A 15 8.57 -16.02 -5.72
CA LYS A 15 9.51 -17.13 -5.55
C LYS A 15 9.61 -17.51 -4.09
N GLN A 16 9.53 -18.81 -3.81
CA GLN A 16 9.79 -19.34 -2.46
C GLN A 16 11.30 -19.27 -2.16
N ALA A 17 11.66 -18.58 -1.08
CA ALA A 17 13.03 -18.44 -0.61
C ALA A 17 13.34 -19.42 0.53
N ASP A 18 12.34 -19.72 1.35
CA ASP A 18 12.40 -20.73 2.42
C ASP A 18 11.02 -21.39 2.62
N ALA A 19 10.91 -22.37 3.52
CA ALA A 19 9.66 -23.03 3.88
C ALA A 19 8.55 -22.03 4.21
N ASP A 20 8.89 -20.97 4.95
CA ASP A 20 7.96 -19.99 5.47
C ASP A 20 8.15 -18.59 4.84
N VAL A 21 8.97 -18.47 3.78
CA VAL A 21 9.31 -17.17 3.19
C VAL A 21 9.12 -17.17 1.67
N HIS A 22 8.33 -16.21 1.20
CA HIS A 22 8.07 -15.95 -0.21
C HIS A 22 8.51 -14.53 -0.59
N VAL A 23 9.33 -14.42 -1.63
CA VAL A 23 9.84 -13.14 -2.14
C VAL A 23 9.09 -12.74 -3.39
N ALA A 24 8.67 -11.48 -3.45
CA ALA A 24 8.08 -10.87 -4.63
C ALA A 24 9.12 -10.07 -5.40
N THR A 25 9.06 -10.18 -6.73
CA THR A 25 9.85 -9.39 -7.66
C THR A 25 8.95 -8.78 -8.72
N ARG A 26 9.24 -7.54 -9.13
CA ARG A 26 8.55 -6.82 -10.21
C ARG A 26 9.59 -6.35 -11.20
N ASP A 27 9.44 -6.70 -12.48
CA ASP A 27 10.40 -6.34 -13.54
C ASP A 27 11.87 -6.70 -13.22
N GLY A 28 12.07 -7.77 -12.45
CA GLY A 28 13.39 -8.20 -11.99
C GLY A 28 13.94 -7.43 -10.78
N GLU A 29 13.20 -6.46 -10.25
CA GLU A 29 13.50 -5.75 -9.01
C GLU A 29 12.79 -6.39 -7.82
N PHE A 30 13.42 -6.32 -6.63
CA PHE A 30 12.82 -6.80 -5.38
C PHE A 30 11.68 -5.87 -4.96
N ALA A 31 10.47 -6.42 -4.81
CA ALA A 31 9.28 -5.65 -4.44
C ALA A 31 8.92 -5.80 -2.96
N GLY A 32 9.34 -6.90 -2.33
CA GLY A 32 9.02 -7.20 -0.93
C GLY A 32 8.99 -8.70 -0.67
N PHE A 33 8.50 -9.09 0.49
CA PHE A 33 8.38 -10.49 0.88
C PHE A 33 7.24 -10.72 1.86
N VAL A 34 6.82 -11.97 1.92
CA VAL A 34 5.87 -12.50 2.90
C VAL A 34 6.57 -13.58 3.70
N GLU A 35 6.44 -13.49 5.02
CA GLU A 35 7.02 -14.40 6.00
C GLU A 35 5.90 -14.96 6.89
N PHE A 36 5.86 -16.27 7.10
CA PHE A 36 4.96 -16.88 8.07
C PHE A 36 5.64 -17.04 9.42
N ASP A 37 5.09 -16.43 10.47
CA ASP A 37 5.68 -16.44 11.82
C ASP A 37 5.22 -17.64 12.68
N GLY A 38 4.45 -18.55 12.11
CA GLY A 38 3.78 -19.66 12.81
C GLY A 38 2.33 -19.38 13.17
N THR A 39 1.87 -18.13 13.10
CA THR A 39 0.50 -17.70 13.39
C THR A 39 -0.14 -16.96 12.22
N ALA A 40 0.59 -16.04 11.58
CA ALA A 40 0.10 -15.20 10.51
C ALA A 40 1.17 -14.96 9.44
N HIS A 41 0.72 -14.52 8.26
CA HIS A 41 1.57 -14.12 7.15
C HIS A 41 1.88 -12.63 7.28
N LEU A 42 3.11 -12.30 7.62
CA LEU A 42 3.64 -10.94 7.74
C LEU A 42 4.12 -10.46 6.38
N VAL A 43 3.73 -9.27 5.97
CA VAL A 43 4.10 -8.69 4.67
C VAL A 43 5.00 -7.49 4.87
N ARG A 44 6.14 -7.46 4.19
CA ARG A 44 7.04 -6.30 4.18
C ARG A 44 7.35 -5.84 2.76
N ASP A 45 7.44 -4.53 2.57
CA ASP A 45 7.84 -3.93 1.30
C ASP A 45 9.36 -3.99 1.06
N HIS A 46 9.81 -3.46 -0.08
CA HIS A 46 11.23 -3.46 -0.44
C HIS A 46 12.10 -2.58 0.47
N GLN A 47 11.52 -1.62 1.20
CA GLN A 47 12.19 -0.77 2.18
C GLN A 47 12.16 -1.39 3.59
N GLY A 48 11.49 -2.53 3.77
CA GLY A 48 11.32 -3.19 5.06
C GLY A 48 10.20 -2.61 5.92
N ALA A 49 9.31 -1.79 5.36
CA ALA A 49 8.12 -1.33 6.04
C ALA A 49 7.11 -2.48 6.17
N ASP A 50 6.50 -2.59 7.35
CA ASP A 50 5.47 -3.58 7.64
C ASP A 50 4.14 -3.14 7.02
N LEU A 51 3.61 -3.96 6.11
CA LEU A 51 2.32 -3.75 5.45
C LEU A 51 1.17 -4.43 6.20
N GLY A 52 1.47 -5.32 7.15
CA GLY A 52 0.49 -5.97 8.01
C GLY A 52 0.65 -7.48 8.13
N SER A 53 -0.29 -8.07 8.84
CA SER A 53 -0.38 -9.52 9.08
C SER A 53 -1.71 -10.06 8.57
N PHE A 54 -1.67 -11.20 7.88
CA PHE A 54 -2.81 -11.80 7.20
C PHE A 54 -2.99 -13.26 7.58
N ALA A 55 -4.24 -13.72 7.59
CA ALA A 55 -4.55 -15.10 7.96
C ALA A 55 -4.12 -16.09 6.88
N THR A 56 -4.15 -15.66 5.61
CA THR A 56 -3.83 -16.52 4.47
C THR A 56 -2.71 -15.93 3.61
N LEU A 57 -2.00 -16.81 2.91
CA LEU A 57 -0.93 -16.42 1.98
C LEU A 57 -1.47 -15.61 0.80
N ASP A 58 -2.65 -15.94 0.30
CA ASP A 58 -3.28 -15.23 -0.82
C ASP A 58 -3.64 -13.78 -0.44
N GLU A 59 -4.17 -13.56 0.78
CA GLU A 59 -4.43 -12.21 1.31
C GLU A 59 -3.13 -11.41 1.42
N ALA A 60 -2.05 -12.04 1.90
CA ALA A 60 -0.73 -11.42 2.01
C ALA A 60 -0.16 -11.02 0.65
N PHE A 61 -0.30 -11.89 -0.37
CA PHE A 61 0.13 -11.59 -1.73
C PHE A 61 -0.67 -10.44 -2.34
N GLN A 62 -1.99 -10.43 -2.14
CA GLN A 62 -2.84 -9.36 -2.62
C GLN A 62 -2.48 -8.03 -1.95
N ALA A 63 -2.24 -8.02 -0.64
CA ALA A 63 -1.85 -6.82 0.08
C ALA A 63 -0.54 -6.21 -0.44
N LEU A 64 0.46 -7.04 -0.77
CA LEU A 64 1.68 -6.54 -1.39
C LEU A 64 1.42 -6.01 -2.80
N ALA A 65 0.59 -6.69 -3.60
CA ALA A 65 0.23 -6.23 -4.93
C ALA A 65 -0.46 -4.84 -4.88
N ASP A 66 -1.43 -4.67 -3.98
CA ASP A 66 -2.17 -3.43 -3.78
C ASP A 66 -1.24 -2.28 -3.30
N ALA A 67 -0.23 -2.59 -2.48
CA ALA A 67 0.76 -1.61 -2.04
C ALA A 67 1.75 -1.20 -3.15
N GLN A 68 1.99 -2.08 -4.12
CA GLN A 68 2.87 -1.82 -5.28
C GLN A 68 2.12 -1.19 -6.46
N GLU A 69 0.78 -1.23 -6.45
CA GLU A 69 -0.01 -0.39 -7.34
C GLU A 69 0.33 1.07 -7.04
N PRO A 70 0.82 1.86 -8.01
CA PRO A 70 0.85 3.30 -7.84
C PRO A 70 -0.59 3.75 -7.62
N ALA A 71 -0.94 3.97 -6.35
CA ALA A 71 -2.25 4.51 -6.00
C ALA A 71 -2.49 5.71 -6.93
N PRO A 72 -3.66 5.82 -7.58
CA PRO A 72 -4.04 7.08 -8.17
C PRO A 72 -3.92 8.08 -7.02
N ARG A 73 -2.90 8.96 -7.11
CA ARG A 73 -2.60 9.96 -6.09
C ARG A 73 -3.96 10.48 -5.65
N PRO A 74 -4.37 10.39 -4.37
CA PRO A 74 -5.50 11.18 -3.95
C PRO A 74 -5.07 12.59 -4.33
N SER A 75 -5.77 13.17 -5.30
CA SER A 75 -5.62 14.56 -5.63
C SER A 75 -5.82 15.25 -4.29
N LEU A 76 -4.71 15.73 -3.73
CA LEU A 76 -4.68 16.71 -2.67
C LEU A 76 -5.41 17.91 -3.28
N PHE A 77 -6.73 17.88 -3.26
CA PHE A 77 -7.50 19.09 -3.14
C PHE A 77 -7.24 19.54 -1.71
N PRO A 78 -6.44 20.60 -1.49
CA PRO A 78 -6.51 21.25 -0.21
C PRO A 78 -7.90 21.90 -0.22
N LEU A 79 -8.88 21.27 0.42
CA LEU A 79 -9.98 22.01 0.99
C LEU A 79 -9.36 22.82 2.14
N ALA A 80 -8.72 23.91 1.73
CA ALA A 80 -8.21 24.94 2.59
C ALA A 80 -9.39 25.43 3.42
N LEU A 81 -9.49 24.93 4.64
CA LEU A 81 -10.34 25.52 5.67
C LEU A 81 -10.00 27.01 5.73
N PRO A 82 -10.95 27.93 5.49
CA PRO A 82 -10.67 29.33 5.71
C PRO A 82 -10.48 29.52 7.22
N ARG A 83 -9.20 29.60 7.62
CA ARG A 83 -8.76 30.18 8.89
C ARG A 83 -9.18 31.64 8.92
N VAL A 84 -10.46 31.92 9.20
CA VAL A 84 -10.88 33.25 9.65
C VAL A 84 -10.52 33.35 11.12
N LEU A 85 -9.26 33.70 11.35
CA LEU A 85 -8.78 34.23 12.62
C LEU A 85 -9.49 35.55 12.93
N ARG A 86 -10.21 35.54 14.05
CA ARG A 86 -10.26 36.60 15.07
C ARG A 86 -10.28 38.06 14.59
N ARG A 87 -11.41 38.74 14.81
CA ARG A 87 -11.41 40.06 15.47
C ARG A 87 -12.63 40.21 16.38
N ARG A 88 -12.43 40.03 17.69
CA ARG A 88 -13.21 40.78 18.69
C ARG A 88 -12.62 42.19 18.78
N PRO A 89 -13.46 43.22 18.87
CA PRO A 89 -13.22 44.24 19.87
C PRO A 89 -14.40 44.35 20.85
N ARG A 90 -14.03 44.68 22.08
CA ARG A 90 -14.87 44.85 23.27
C ARG A 90 -15.73 46.12 23.17
N ARG A 91 -16.98 45.98 23.63
CA ARG A 91 -17.76 46.88 24.52
C ARG A 91 -17.71 48.41 24.26
N ALA A 92 -18.87 49.01 24.01
CA ALA A 92 -19.21 50.33 24.54
C ALA A 92 -20.72 50.38 24.86
N ARG A 93 -21.03 51.11 25.92
CA ARG A 93 -22.29 51.26 26.65
C ARG A 93 -23.06 52.47 26.08
N ALA A 94 -24.38 52.37 25.95
CA ALA A 94 -25.32 53.49 26.01
C ALA A 94 -26.65 52.93 26.50
#